data_AF-A0A1Q3HST1-F1
#
_entry.id   AF-A0A1Q3HST1-F1
#
_cell.length_a   1.000
_cell.length_b   1.000
_cell.length_c   1.000
_cell.angle_alpha   90.00
_cell.angle_beta   90.00
_cell.angle_gamma   90.00
#
_symmetry.space_group_name_H-M   'P 1'
#
loop_
_entity.id
_entity.type
_entity.pdbx_description
1 polymer ?
#
loop_
_entity_poly.entity_id
_entity_poly.type
_entity_poly.pdbx_seq_one_letter_code
_entity_poly.pdbx_strand_id
1 'polypeptide(L)' 'MKERTPRVDWAELLKRTFDFDVFVCVRCGGRRRVLAYLTAPNAVRAILEHLALPSQPAKRAPTQGPPQLACC' A
#
# COMPACT_ATOMS: atom_id res chain seq x y z
N MET A 1 19.65 -23.88 11.55
CA MET A 1 19.28 -22.66 10.79
C MET A 1 17.77 -22.58 10.77
N LYS A 2 17.18 -21.50 11.27
CA LYS A 2 15.70 -21.36 11.32
C LYS A 2 15.23 -20.96 9.93
N GLU A 3 14.48 -21.83 9.25
CA GLU A 3 13.85 -21.49 7.97
C GLU A 3 12.98 -20.24 8.17
N ARG A 4 13.29 -19.18 7.43
CA ARG A 4 12.42 -18.01 7.36
C ARG A 4 11.16 -18.46 6.64
N THR A 5 10.01 -18.28 7.27
CA THR A 5 8.69 -18.46 6.66
C THR A 5 8.69 -17.77 5.29
N PRO A 6 8.22 -18.44 4.22
CA PRO A 6 8.17 -17.83 2.89
C PRO A 6 7.44 -16.49 2.99
N ARG A 7 8.01 -15.47 2.35
CA ARG A 7 7.37 -14.14 2.33
C ARG A 7 6.01 -14.31 1.67
N VAL A 8 4.94 -14.08 2.43
CA VAL A 8 3.58 -13.99 1.91
C VAL A 8 3.57 -12.99 0.76
N ASP A 9 2.84 -13.32 -0.30
CA ASP A 9 2.66 -12.43 -1.43
C ASP A 9 2.10 -11.08 -0.96
N TRP A 10 2.60 -9.98 -1.53
CA TRP A 10 2.23 -8.64 -1.06
C TRP A 10 0.73 -8.36 -1.24
N ALA A 11 0.12 -8.84 -2.32
CA ALA A 11 -1.32 -8.67 -2.53
C ALA A 11 -2.12 -9.49 -1.50
N GLU A 12 -1.65 -10.67 -1.15
CA GLU A 12 -2.26 -11.47 -0.09
C GLU A 12 -2.15 -10.78 1.28
N LEU A 13 -1.02 -10.12 1.57
CA LEU A 13 -0.88 -9.32 2.79
C LEU A 13 -1.88 -8.16 2.83
N LEU A 14 -2.05 -7.43 1.73
CA LEU A 14 -3.04 -6.34 1.64
C LEU A 14 -4.46 -6.85 1.89
N LYS A 15 -4.82 -7.99 1.29
CA LYS A 15 -6.14 -8.60 1.49
C LYS A 15 -6.36 -8.99 2.95
N ARG A 16 -5.36 -9.58 3.60
CA ARG A 16 -5.48 -10.02 5.01
C ARG A 16 -5.55 -8.85 6.00
N THR A 17 -4.75 -7.81 5.79
CA THR A 17 -4.62 -6.70 6.75
C THR A 17 -5.66 -5.60 6.54
N PHE A 18 -6.03 -5.33 5.28
CA PHE A 18 -6.91 -4.21 4.93
C PHE A 18 -8.20 -4.62 4.22
N ASP A 19 -8.46 -5.92 4.08
CA ASP A 19 -9.58 -6.46 3.27
C ASP A 19 -9.60 -5.92 1.82
N PHE A 20 -8.41 -5.59 1.29
CA PHE A 20 -8.27 -4.96 -0.03
C PHE A 20 -7.68 -5.91 -1.07
N ASP A 21 -8.48 -6.27 -2.07
CA ASP A 21 -8.06 -7.13 -3.18
C ASP A 21 -7.66 -6.31 -4.43
N VAL A 22 -6.35 -6.23 -4.69
CA VAL A 22 -5.80 -5.49 -5.84
C VAL A 22 -6.21 -6.08 -7.20
N PHE A 23 -6.64 -7.34 -7.25
CA PHE A 23 -7.02 -8.03 -8.49
C PHE A 23 -8.51 -7.88 -8.83
N VAL A 24 -9.33 -7.25 -7.99
CA VAL A 24 -10.77 -7.04 -8.24
C VAL A 24 -11.10 -5.55 -8.31
N CYS A 25 -11.67 -5.07 -9.41
CA CYS A 25 -12.02 -3.66 -9.56
C CYS A 25 -13.13 -3.24 -8.57
N VAL A 26 -12.85 -2.26 -7.71
CA VAL A 26 -13.83 -1.75 -6.74
C VAL A 26 -15.05 -1.07 -7.38
N ARG A 27 -14.96 -0.68 -8.66
CA ARG A 27 -16.07 -0.02 -9.38
C ARG A 27 -16.99 -0.99 -10.10
N CYS A 28 -16.48 -2.11 -10.61
CA CYS A 28 -17.25 -3.01 -11.50
C CYS A 28 -17.06 -4.51 -11.21
N GLY A 29 -16.25 -4.90 -10.23
CA GLY A 29 -15.97 -6.32 -9.91
C GLY A 29 -15.10 -7.05 -10.93
N GLY A 30 -14.70 -6.41 -12.03
CA GLY A 30 -13.85 -7.01 -13.06
C GLY A 30 -12.45 -7.40 -12.57
N ARG A 31 -11.84 -8.39 -13.23
CA ARG A 31 -10.47 -8.84 -12.93
C ARG A 31 -9.44 -7.82 -13.39
N ARG A 32 -8.46 -7.55 -12.54
CA ARG A 32 -7.30 -6.67 -12.78
C ARG A 32 -6.01 -7.49 -12.74
N ARG A 33 -4.93 -6.94 -13.29
CA ARG A 33 -3.57 -7.50 -13.14
C ARG A 33 -2.58 -6.39 -12.82
N VAL A 34 -1.53 -6.72 -12.07
CA VAL A 34 -0.40 -5.81 -11.85
C VAL A 34 0.45 -5.78 -13.12
N LEU A 35 0.69 -4.60 -13.69
CA LEU A 35 1.47 -4.43 -14.91
C LEU A 35 2.95 -4.18 -14.64
N ALA A 36 3.26 -3.35 -13.64
CA ALA A 36 4.62 -2.99 -13.27
C ALA A 36 4.67 -2.43 -11.85
N TYR A 37 5.84 -2.53 -11.23
CA TYR A 37 6.20 -1.80 -10.01
C TYR A 37 7.12 -0.64 -10.40
N LEU A 38 6.69 0.59 -10.12
CA LEU A 38 7.46 1.79 -10.44
C LEU A 38 8.19 2.29 -9.19
N THR A 39 9.52 2.20 -9.21
CA THR A 39 10.38 2.60 -8.09
C THR A 39 11.25 3.81 -8.41
N ALA A 40 11.42 4.14 -9.69
CA ALA A 40 12.19 5.30 -10.13
C ALA A 40 11.46 6.61 -9.77
N PRO A 41 12.04 7.49 -8.94
CA PRO A 41 11.34 8.68 -8.44
C PRO A 41 10.83 9.61 -9.55
N ASN A 42 11.62 9.78 -10.61
CA ASN A 42 11.26 10.65 -11.72
C ASN A 42 10.05 10.12 -12.51
N ALA A 43 9.98 8.80 -12.73
CA ALA A 43 8.86 8.17 -13.43
C ALA A 43 7.57 8.26 -12.60
N VAL A 44 7.67 8.00 -11.30
CA VAL A 44 6.53 8.13 -10.37
C VAL A 44 6.03 9.58 -10.35
N ARG A 45 6.95 10.56 -10.24
CA ARG A 45 6.59 11.99 -10.26
C ARG A 45 5.86 12.39 -11.54
N ALA A 46 6.40 12.03 -12.70
CA ALA A 46 5.80 12.39 -14.00
C ALA A 46 4.38 11.85 -14.15
N ILE A 47 4.12 10.62 -13.70
CA ILE A 47 2.77 10.02 -13.74
C ILE A 47 1.82 10.74 -12.78
N LEU A 48 2.26 11.01 -11.55
CA LEU A 48 1.42 11.70 -10.57
C LEU A 48 1.05 13.11 -11.04
N GLU A 49 2.01 13.86 -11.60
CA GLU A 49 1.78 15.19 -12.17
C GLU A 49 0.82 15.14 -13.36
N HIS A 50 0.98 14.17 -14.26
CA HIS A 50 0.06 13.98 -15.38
C HIS A 50 -1.38 13.69 -14.94
N LEU A 51 -1.55 12.97 -13.83
CA LEU A 51 -2.86 12.66 -13.25
C LEU A 51 -3.40 13.77 -12.33
N ALA A 52 -2.69 14.90 -12.19
CA ALA A 52 -3.00 15.97 -11.24
C ALA A 52 -3.10 15.50 -9.77
N LEU A 53 -2.27 14.53 -9.39
CA LEU A 53 -2.16 14.00 -8.02
C LEU A 53 -0.97 14.63 -7.28
N PRO A 54 -0.98 14.66 -5.93
CA PRO A 54 0.17 15.10 -5.15
C PRO A 54 1.42 14.27 -5.45
N SER A 55 2.47 14.91 -5.98
CA SER A 55 3.75 14.25 -6.32
C SER A 55 4.83 14.39 -5.24
N GLN A 56 4.59 15.26 -4.24
CA GLN A 56 5.44 15.38 -3.06
C GLN A 56 5.05 14.34 -2.01
N PRO A 57 6.02 13.58 -1.46
CA PRO A 57 5.74 12.64 -0.37
C PRO A 57 5.15 13.36 0.85
N ALA A 58 4.14 12.75 1.47
CA ALA A 58 3.61 13.25 2.74
C ALA A 58 4.70 13.19 3.83
N LYS A 59 4.72 14.20 4.72
CA LYS A 59 5.55 14.15 5.93
C LYS A 59 5.09 12.95 6.77
N ARG A 60 6.03 12.11 7.20
CA ARG A 60 5.72 11.00 8.10
C ARG A 60 5.20 11.57 9.42
N ALA A 61 4.06 11.04 9.88
CA ALA A 61 3.58 11.36 11.21
C ALA A 61 4.58 10.82 12.26
N PRO A 62 4.78 11.53 13.38
CA PRO A 62 5.54 10.98 14.51
C PRO A 62 4.85 9.71 15.02
N THR A 63 5.66 8.77 15.53
CA THR A 63 5.14 7.54 16.14
C THR A 63 4.23 7.89 17.31
N GLN A 64 2.96 7.48 17.21
CA GLN A 64 2.03 7.59 18.34
C GLN A 64 2.24 6.38 19.25
N GLY A 65 2.30 6.63 20.57
CA GLY A 65 2.26 5.56 21.56
C GLY A 65 0.90 4.84 21.53
N PRO A 66 0.78 3.69 22.20
CA PRO A 66 -0.51 3.00 22.32
C PRO A 66 -1.57 3.97 22.88
N PRO A 67 -2.84 3.85 22.47
CA PRO A 67 -3.91 4.66 23.03
C PRO A 67 -3.91 4.46 24.55
N GLN A 68 -3.79 5.55 25.30
CA GLN A 68 -3.89 5.48 26.75
C GLN A 68 -5.34 5.17 27.07
N LEU A 69 -5.60 3.96 27.55
CA LEU A 69 -6.87 3.66 28.19
C LEU A 69 -6.99 4.63 29.37
N ALA A 70 -7.97 5.52 29.33
CA ALA A 70 -8.31 6.32 30.50
C ALA A 70 -8.55 5.34 31.66
N CYS A 71 -7.71 5.38 32.69
CA CYS A 71 -7.88 4.55 33.87
C CYS A 71 -9.29 4.74 34.43
N CYS A 72 -9.95 3.62 34.73
CA CYS A 72 -10.99 3.58 35.76
C CYS A 72 -10.33 3.68 37.14
#